data_AF-F4SA27-F1
#
_entry.id   AF-F4SA27-F1
#
_cell.length_a   1.000
_cell.length_b   1.000
_cell.length_c   1.000
_cell.angle_alpha   90.00
_cell.angle_beta   90.00
_cell.angle_gamma   90.00
#
_symmetry.space_group_name_H-M   'P 1'
#
loop_
_entity.id
_entity.type
_entity.pdbx_description
1 polymer ?
#
loop_
_entity_poly.entity_id
_entity_poly.type
_entity_poly.pdbx_seq_one_letter_code
_entity_poly.pdbx_strand_id
1 'polypeptide(L)'
;NQNQYDVLGISSLRWRATPDQIKRGHRKKVLRHHPDQKAGQAGTSNDDSFFKCIAKAYEVLSDPVKRSQFDSVDEMIDDTDLPSDKDMVAKPEKFYKAYGAVFEREGRFSTKLPVPSLGDANSTRDEVEAFYDFWLKFDSWRSFEWKDKDANEGSDSRTEKRHIENKNRSEREGRKKEDNARHRGIVKTALALDPHMKRFKAEERQAQEAKKKRNNPTSGSATPTLSATEKKEQEEAELKAKAELKA
;
A
#
# COMPACT_ATOMS: atom_id res chain seq x y z
N ASN A 1 -13.90 19.42 1.31
CA ASN A 1 -13.86 19.09 2.74
C ASN A 1 -12.68 19.78 3.39
N GLN A 2 -12.85 20.33 4.59
CA GLN A 2 -11.74 20.91 5.37
C GLN A 2 -11.09 19.82 6.22
N ASN A 3 -9.76 19.76 6.27
CA ASN A 3 -9.06 18.83 7.15
C ASN A 3 -9.18 19.28 8.62
N GLN A 4 -9.78 18.42 9.45
CA GLN A 4 -10.08 18.73 10.85
C GLN A 4 -8.82 18.94 11.70
N TYR A 5 -7.71 18.24 11.40
CA TYR A 5 -6.45 18.41 12.13
C TYR A 5 -5.82 19.78 11.88
N ASP A 6 -5.95 20.30 10.66
CA ASP A 6 -5.41 21.61 10.28
C ASP A 6 -6.17 22.74 10.98
N VAL A 7 -7.49 22.60 11.11
CA VAL A 7 -8.36 23.52 11.86
C VAL A 7 -7.85 23.66 13.30
N LEU A 8 -7.57 22.52 13.96
CA LEU A 8 -7.04 22.48 15.32
C LEU A 8 -5.53 22.86 15.41
N GLY A 9 -4.86 23.07 14.29
CA GLY A 9 -3.43 23.43 14.23
C GLY A 9 -2.49 22.31 14.63
N ILE A 10 -2.92 21.05 14.42
CA ILE A 10 -2.15 19.82 14.71
C ILE A 10 -1.95 18.99 13.43
N SER A 11 -1.81 19.69 12.30
CA SER A 11 -1.62 19.16 10.95
C SER A 11 -0.40 18.24 10.81
N SER A 12 0.60 18.38 11.67
CA SER A 12 1.78 17.50 11.68
C SER A 12 1.53 16.16 12.38
N LEU A 13 0.59 16.11 13.32
CA LEU A 13 0.29 14.92 14.10
C LEU A 13 -0.76 14.05 13.40
N ARG A 14 -1.78 14.68 12.81
CA ARG A 14 -2.86 14.02 12.06
C ARG A 14 -3.42 12.79 12.78
N TRP A 15 -3.59 11.66 12.10
CA TRP A 15 -4.07 10.39 12.66
C TRP A 15 -3.24 9.87 13.85
N ARG A 16 -1.98 10.30 14.00
CA ARG A 16 -1.13 9.96 15.17
C ARG A 16 -1.39 10.84 16.39
N ALA A 17 -2.26 11.86 16.29
CA ALA A 17 -2.56 12.74 17.42
C ALA A 17 -3.25 11.99 18.57
N THR A 18 -2.75 12.17 19.79
CA THR A 18 -3.38 11.65 21.01
C THR A 18 -4.62 12.48 21.40
N PRO A 19 -5.57 11.93 22.17
CA PRO A 19 -6.72 12.68 22.68
C PRO A 19 -6.30 13.97 23.41
N ASP A 20 -5.21 13.94 24.17
CA ASP A 20 -4.68 15.12 24.87
C ASP A 20 -4.12 16.18 23.93
N GLN A 21 -3.46 15.78 22.83
CA GLN A 21 -3.00 16.72 21.80
C GLN A 21 -4.18 17.37 21.09
N ILE A 22 -5.25 16.62 20.80
CA ILE A 22 -6.49 17.15 20.20
C ILE A 22 -7.15 18.15 21.15
N LYS A 23 -7.30 17.80 22.44
CA LYS A 23 -7.86 18.69 23.47
C LYS A 23 -7.03 19.95 23.69
N ARG A 24 -5.69 19.86 23.63
CA ARG A 24 -4.79 21.02 23.69
C ARG A 24 -4.92 21.91 22.45
N GLY A 25 -4.94 21.32 21.26
CA GLY A 25 -5.13 22.04 20.00
C GLY A 25 -6.45 22.83 19.98
N HIS A 26 -7.54 22.18 20.37
CA HIS A 26 -8.86 22.81 20.51
C HIS A 26 -8.84 23.99 21.47
N ARG A 27 -8.35 23.80 22.72
CA ARG A 27 -8.28 24.90 23.71
C ARG A 27 -7.48 26.10 23.19
N LYS A 28 -6.33 25.84 22.56
CA LYS A 28 -5.49 26.90 21.97
C LYS A 28 -6.21 27.67 20.86
N LYS A 29 -6.95 26.98 19.99
CA LYS A 29 -7.70 27.58 18.88
C LYS A 29 -8.93 28.35 19.35
N VAL A 30 -9.70 27.78 20.29
CA VAL A 30 -10.85 28.45 20.90
C VAL A 30 -10.42 29.75 21.56
N LEU A 31 -9.38 29.75 22.40
CA LEU A 31 -8.89 30.97 23.06
C LEU A 31 -8.52 32.05 22.03
N ARG A 32 -7.80 31.68 20.97
CA ARG A 32 -7.36 32.64 19.94
C ARG A 32 -8.49 33.21 19.09
N HIS A 33 -9.57 32.45 18.89
CA HIS A 33 -10.67 32.80 17.98
C HIS A 33 -12.01 32.96 18.70
N HIS A 34 -12.02 33.10 20.03
CA HIS A 34 -13.26 33.25 20.79
C HIS A 34 -13.91 34.60 20.44
N PRO A 35 -15.21 34.64 20.12
CA PRO A 35 -15.88 35.87 19.71
C PRO A 35 -15.80 36.98 20.78
N ASP A 36 -15.87 36.60 22.06
CA ASP A 36 -15.80 37.54 23.20
C ASP A 36 -14.42 38.23 23.36
N GLN A 37 -13.31 37.54 23.03
CA GLN A 37 -11.97 38.14 23.11
C GLN A 37 -11.68 39.10 21.95
N LYS A 38 -12.51 39.07 20.89
CA LYS A 38 -12.32 39.87 19.67
C LYS A 38 -13.42 40.91 19.43
N ALA A 39 -14.44 40.99 20.28
CA ALA A 39 -15.46 42.02 20.22
C ALA A 39 -14.90 43.46 20.37
N GLY A 40 -13.67 43.62 20.88
CA GLY A 40 -12.94 44.89 20.92
C GLY A 40 -12.12 45.23 19.67
N GLN A 41 -12.02 44.32 18.68
CA GLN A 41 -11.31 44.52 17.41
C GLN A 41 -12.34 44.51 16.27
N ALA A 42 -12.97 45.68 16.03
CA ALA A 42 -13.94 45.86 14.96
C ALA A 42 -13.31 45.54 13.59
N GLY A 43 -13.78 44.48 12.89
CA GLY A 43 -13.46 44.30 11.47
C GLY A 43 -13.43 42.88 10.88
N THR A 44 -13.47 41.79 11.66
CA THR A 44 -13.30 40.42 11.11
C THR A 44 -14.59 39.58 11.12
N SER A 45 -15.49 39.84 10.17
CA SER A 45 -16.66 38.99 9.87
C SER A 45 -16.33 37.52 9.50
N ASN A 46 -15.05 37.21 9.23
CA ASN A 46 -14.57 35.86 8.95
C ASN A 46 -14.28 35.00 10.20
N ASP A 47 -14.34 35.56 11.41
CA ASP A 47 -13.96 34.82 12.63
C ASP A 47 -15.07 33.87 13.15
N ASP A 48 -16.36 34.20 12.97
CA ASP A 48 -17.48 33.36 13.41
C ASP A 48 -17.58 32.05 12.63
N SER A 49 -17.32 32.09 11.33
CA SER A 49 -17.27 30.88 10.49
C SER A 49 -16.09 30.00 10.90
N PHE A 50 -14.95 30.59 11.24
CA PHE A 50 -13.78 29.87 11.72
C PHE A 50 -14.01 29.24 13.10
N PHE A 51 -14.69 29.93 14.01
CA PHE A 51 -15.06 29.39 15.32
C PHE A 51 -15.98 28.17 15.20
N LYS A 52 -16.97 28.23 14.30
CA LYS A 52 -17.83 27.08 13.98
C LYS A 52 -17.02 25.91 13.41
N CYS A 53 -16.03 26.18 12.55
CA CYS A 53 -15.10 25.14 12.06
C CYS A 53 -14.29 24.52 13.21
N ILE A 54 -13.80 25.30 14.17
CA ILE A 54 -13.07 24.79 15.35
C ILE A 54 -13.95 23.85 16.17
N ALA A 55 -15.20 24.25 16.45
CA ALA A 55 -16.15 23.43 17.20
C ALA A 55 -16.42 22.10 16.48
N LYS A 56 -16.72 22.16 15.16
CA LYS A 56 -16.93 20.96 14.32
C LYS A 56 -15.70 20.06 14.27
N ALA A 57 -14.50 20.63 14.14
CA ALA A 57 -13.27 19.85 14.10
C ALA A 57 -13.03 19.10 15.42
N TYR A 58 -13.30 19.75 16.56
CA TYR A 58 -13.19 19.08 17.84
C TYR A 58 -14.28 18.03 18.04
N GLU A 59 -15.52 18.28 17.63
CA GLU A 59 -16.59 17.29 17.67
C GLU A 59 -16.21 15.99 16.92
N VAL A 60 -15.64 16.12 15.73
CA VAL A 60 -15.21 14.98 14.91
C VAL A 60 -14.00 14.28 15.52
N LEU A 61 -12.98 15.02 15.97
CA LEU A 61 -11.71 14.44 16.40
C LEU A 61 -11.70 13.97 17.87
N SER A 62 -12.60 14.46 18.71
CA SER A 62 -12.67 14.06 20.13
C SER A 62 -13.48 12.78 20.35
N ASP A 63 -14.46 12.49 19.48
CA ASP A 63 -15.22 11.25 19.48
C ASP A 63 -14.44 10.15 18.73
N PRO A 64 -14.12 9.01 19.36
CA PRO A 64 -13.34 7.94 18.71
C PRO A 64 -14.00 7.37 17.45
N VAL A 65 -15.34 7.27 17.43
CA VAL A 65 -16.09 6.71 16.31
C VAL A 65 -16.07 7.70 15.14
N LYS A 66 -16.44 8.96 15.38
CA LYS A 66 -16.41 10.01 14.33
C LYS A 66 -14.99 10.23 13.80
N ARG A 67 -14.00 10.17 14.68
CA ARG A 67 -12.59 10.25 14.29
C ARG A 67 -12.20 9.09 13.40
N SER A 68 -12.58 7.86 13.76
CA SER A 68 -12.32 6.69 12.91
C SER A 68 -13.02 6.80 11.55
N GLN A 69 -14.26 7.28 11.50
CA GLN A 69 -14.95 7.52 10.23
C GLN A 69 -14.19 8.54 9.37
N PHE A 70 -13.77 9.65 9.97
CA PHE A 70 -12.96 10.68 9.31
C PHE A 70 -11.62 10.14 8.82
N ASP A 71 -10.85 9.48 9.71
CA ASP A 71 -9.53 8.93 9.41
C ASP A 71 -9.59 7.76 8.41
N SER A 72 -10.75 7.11 8.22
CA SER A 72 -10.95 6.07 7.20
C SER A 72 -10.86 6.61 5.77
N VAL A 73 -10.99 7.92 5.60
CA VAL A 73 -11.00 8.61 4.31
C VAL A 73 -10.02 9.77 4.36
N ASP A 74 -8.76 9.48 4.04
CA ASP A 74 -7.69 10.47 4.06
C ASP A 74 -7.57 11.16 2.69
N GLU A 75 -8.25 12.29 2.49
CA GLU A 75 -8.22 13.04 1.21
C GLU A 75 -6.85 13.65 0.87
N MET A 76 -5.92 13.71 1.83
CA MET A 76 -4.55 14.18 1.57
C MET A 76 -3.65 13.08 1.01
N ILE A 77 -4.16 11.85 0.98
CA ILE A 77 -3.43 10.69 0.47
C ILE A 77 -4.11 10.23 -0.81
N ASP A 78 -3.30 10.16 -1.85
CA ASP A 78 -3.72 9.51 -3.08
C ASP A 78 -3.52 8.00 -2.95
N ASP A 79 -4.62 7.27 -2.75
CA ASP A 79 -4.64 5.81 -2.70
C ASP A 79 -4.18 5.15 -4.02
N THR A 80 -4.07 5.93 -5.10
CA THR A 80 -3.61 5.51 -6.43
C THR A 80 -2.14 5.85 -6.71
N ASP A 81 -1.49 6.62 -5.83
CA ASP A 81 -0.05 6.88 -5.92
C ASP A 81 0.70 5.59 -5.59
N LEU A 82 1.06 4.87 -6.66
CA LEU A 82 1.76 3.60 -6.65
C LEU A 82 3.03 3.69 -7.51
N PRO A 83 4.11 2.99 -7.11
CA PRO A 83 5.32 2.94 -7.91
C PRO A 83 5.06 2.39 -9.32
N SER A 84 5.68 3.00 -10.33
CA SER A 84 5.62 2.54 -11.73
C SER A 84 6.26 1.17 -11.89
N ASP A 85 5.50 0.18 -12.38
CA ASP A 85 5.97 -1.19 -12.61
C ASP A 85 7.24 -1.25 -13.46
N LYS A 86 7.31 -0.42 -14.52
CA LYS A 86 8.48 -0.35 -15.41
C LYS A 86 9.72 0.11 -14.66
N ASP A 87 9.58 1.10 -13.78
CA ASP A 87 10.69 1.59 -12.98
C ASP A 87 11.15 0.57 -11.96
N MET A 88 10.22 -0.19 -11.37
CA MET A 88 10.55 -1.23 -10.39
C MET A 88 11.24 -2.43 -11.03
N VAL A 89 10.90 -2.76 -12.28
CA VAL A 89 11.65 -3.75 -13.07
C VAL A 89 13.04 -3.25 -13.44
N ALA A 90 13.16 -1.99 -13.87
CA ALA A 90 14.42 -1.40 -14.30
C ALA A 90 15.39 -1.12 -13.14
N LYS A 91 14.86 -0.82 -11.94
CA LYS A 91 15.61 -0.40 -10.75
C LYS A 91 15.17 -1.21 -9.52
N PRO A 92 15.53 -2.51 -9.45
CA PRO A 92 15.12 -3.39 -8.35
C PRO A 92 15.51 -2.88 -6.96
N GLU A 93 16.61 -2.13 -6.85
CA GLU A 93 17.08 -1.53 -5.60
C GLU A 93 16.11 -0.49 -5.02
N LYS A 94 15.26 0.11 -5.86
CA LYS A 94 14.24 1.08 -5.42
C LYS A 94 12.96 0.41 -4.92
N PHE A 95 12.77 -0.88 -5.19
CA PHE A 95 11.56 -1.62 -4.84
C PHE A 95 11.24 -1.49 -3.35
N TYR A 96 12.20 -1.79 -2.47
CA TYR A 96 11.99 -1.80 -1.01
C TYR A 96 11.56 -0.45 -0.47
N LYS A 97 12.20 0.63 -0.94
CA LYS A 97 11.84 1.99 -0.52
C LYS A 97 10.46 2.40 -1.04
N ALA A 98 10.18 2.11 -2.31
CA ALA A 98 8.95 2.54 -2.96
C ALA A 98 7.73 1.76 -2.44
N TYR A 99 7.77 0.43 -2.49
CA TYR A 99 6.69 -0.41 -1.97
C TYR A 99 6.65 -0.44 -0.44
N GLY A 100 7.78 -0.29 0.25
CA GLY A 100 7.80 -0.15 1.71
C GLY A 100 6.97 1.05 2.19
N ALA A 101 7.08 2.21 1.51
CA ALA A 101 6.24 3.37 1.81
C ALA A 101 4.75 3.13 1.51
N VAL A 102 4.44 2.41 0.44
CA VAL A 102 3.05 1.99 0.13
C VAL A 102 2.51 1.11 1.25
N PHE A 103 3.20 0.05 1.63
CA PHE A 103 2.74 -0.86 2.67
C PHE A 103 2.70 -0.22 4.06
N GLU A 104 3.61 0.71 4.39
CA GLU A 104 3.49 1.49 5.63
C GLU A 104 2.20 2.34 5.64
N ARG A 105 1.90 2.99 4.51
CA ARG A 105 0.69 3.79 4.31
C ARG A 105 -0.59 2.95 4.42
N GLU A 106 -0.66 1.85 3.68
CA GLU A 106 -1.81 0.93 3.70
C GLU A 106 -1.96 0.26 5.07
N GLY A 107 -0.85 0.00 5.77
CA GLY A 107 -0.82 -0.70 7.05
C GLY A 107 -1.52 0.05 8.17
N ARG A 108 -1.63 1.38 8.05
CA ARG A 108 -2.43 2.23 8.94
C ARG A 108 -3.87 1.75 9.08
N PHE A 109 -4.40 1.12 8.03
CA PHE A 109 -5.78 0.68 7.97
C PHE A 109 -5.99 -0.76 8.46
N SER A 110 -4.95 -1.46 8.91
CA SER A 110 -5.09 -2.85 9.35
C SER A 110 -5.87 -2.99 10.65
N THR A 111 -6.75 -3.99 10.71
CA THR A 111 -7.36 -4.44 11.97
C THR A 111 -6.42 -5.27 12.83
N LYS A 112 -5.34 -5.80 12.26
CA LYS A 112 -4.40 -6.73 12.92
C LYS A 112 -3.04 -6.05 13.12
N LEU A 113 -2.50 -6.20 14.33
CA LEU A 113 -1.18 -5.67 14.70
C LEU A 113 -0.31 -6.81 15.29
N PRO A 114 1.03 -6.75 15.15
CA PRO A 114 1.78 -5.76 14.39
C PRO A 114 1.67 -5.95 12.87
N VAL A 115 1.75 -4.85 12.12
CA VAL A 115 1.84 -4.92 10.65
C VAL A 115 3.29 -5.25 10.28
N PRO A 116 3.55 -6.34 9.52
CA PRO A 116 4.90 -6.70 9.13
C PRO A 116 5.47 -5.70 8.12
N SER A 117 6.76 -5.40 8.26
CA SER A 117 7.52 -4.59 7.29
C SER A 117 7.88 -5.45 6.07
N LEU A 118 7.99 -4.82 4.89
CA LEU A 118 8.49 -5.46 3.67
C LEU A 118 9.95 -5.96 3.84
N GLY A 119 10.69 -5.34 4.76
CA GLY A 119 12.09 -5.66 5.02
C GLY A 119 13.05 -5.06 3.99
N ASP A 120 14.20 -5.69 3.81
CA ASP A 120 15.28 -5.23 2.92
C ASP A 120 15.77 -6.35 2.01
N ALA A 121 16.79 -6.08 1.17
CA ALA A 121 17.31 -7.06 0.21
C ALA A 121 17.80 -8.39 0.81
N ASN A 122 18.09 -8.41 2.12
CA ASN A 122 18.62 -9.57 2.83
C ASN A 122 17.56 -10.34 3.63
N SER A 123 16.31 -9.88 3.68
CA SER A 123 15.21 -10.58 4.37
C SER A 123 15.17 -12.06 4.02
N THR A 124 14.91 -12.89 5.02
CA THR A 124 14.82 -14.34 4.88
C THR A 124 13.52 -14.75 4.16
N ARG A 125 13.47 -16.01 3.69
CA ARG A 125 12.27 -16.55 3.04
C ARG A 125 11.07 -16.52 3.97
N ASP A 126 11.25 -16.90 5.23
CA ASP A 126 10.18 -16.98 6.22
C ASP A 126 9.60 -15.60 6.55
N GLU A 127 10.46 -14.56 6.65
CA GLU A 127 10.02 -13.18 6.88
C GLU A 127 9.20 -12.65 5.70
N VAL A 128 9.65 -12.91 4.47
CA VAL A 128 8.94 -12.48 3.26
C VAL A 128 7.63 -13.23 3.09
N GLU A 129 7.60 -14.53 3.39
CA GLU A 129 6.38 -15.34 3.39
C GLU A 129 5.38 -14.83 4.43
N ALA A 130 5.81 -14.60 5.67
CA ALA A 130 4.97 -14.06 6.73
C ALA A 130 4.40 -12.67 6.38
N PHE A 131 5.22 -11.83 5.72
CA PHE A 131 4.78 -10.54 5.20
C PHE A 131 3.64 -10.71 4.19
N TYR A 132 3.84 -11.48 3.12
CA TYR A 132 2.81 -11.64 2.10
C TYR A 132 1.57 -12.38 2.62
N ASP A 133 1.73 -13.32 3.54
CA ASP A 133 0.62 -14.01 4.19
C ASP A 133 -0.29 -13.05 4.96
N PHE A 134 0.31 -12.08 5.67
CA PHE A 134 -0.43 -11.02 6.34
C PHE A 134 -1.23 -10.17 5.33
N TRP A 135 -0.58 -9.71 4.26
CA TRP A 135 -1.20 -8.81 3.28
C TRP A 135 -2.22 -9.48 2.36
N LEU A 136 -2.05 -10.77 2.06
CA LEU A 136 -3.06 -11.57 1.34
C LEU A 136 -4.32 -11.78 2.20
N LYS A 137 -4.17 -11.77 3.53
CA LYS A 137 -5.25 -11.89 4.52
C LYS A 137 -5.57 -10.53 5.18
N PHE A 138 -5.22 -9.44 4.49
CA PHE A 138 -5.39 -8.09 5.01
C PHE A 138 -6.87 -7.79 5.25
N ASP A 139 -7.14 -7.22 6.41
CA ASP A 139 -8.46 -6.80 6.80
C ASP A 139 -8.39 -5.34 7.26
N SER A 140 -9.28 -4.52 6.70
CA SER A 140 -9.24 -3.06 6.79
C SER A 140 -10.37 -2.56 7.69
N TRP A 141 -10.04 -1.70 8.64
CA TRP A 141 -11.04 -1.02 9.47
C TRP A 141 -11.73 0.13 8.73
N ARG A 142 -11.34 0.47 7.49
CA ARG A 142 -11.97 1.56 6.73
C ARG A 142 -13.47 1.31 6.58
N SER A 143 -14.28 2.29 7.01
CA SER A 143 -15.74 2.23 6.96
C SER A 143 -16.36 3.04 5.83
N PHE A 144 -15.66 4.08 5.35
CA PHE A 144 -16.12 5.02 4.31
C PHE A 144 -17.38 5.82 4.66
N GLU A 145 -17.84 5.78 5.91
CA GLU A 145 -19.03 6.52 6.40
C GLU A 145 -18.88 8.03 6.25
N TRP A 146 -17.64 8.56 6.32
CA TRP A 146 -17.39 9.98 6.08
C TRP A 146 -17.69 10.44 4.63
N LYS A 147 -17.89 9.50 3.69
CA LYS A 147 -18.31 9.77 2.31
C LYS A 147 -19.81 9.60 2.09
N ASP A 148 -20.59 9.34 3.13
CA ASP A 148 -22.06 9.28 3.02
C ASP A 148 -22.59 10.64 2.55
N LYS A 149 -23.36 10.64 1.45
CA LYS A 149 -23.80 11.88 0.77
C LYS A 149 -25.07 12.45 1.37
N ASP A 150 -25.94 11.58 1.87
CA ASP A 150 -27.28 11.93 2.33
C ASP A 150 -27.30 11.92 3.86
N ALA A 151 -27.41 13.11 4.47
CA ALA A 151 -27.54 13.25 5.91
C ALA A 151 -28.95 12.88 6.36
N ASN A 152 -29.05 12.10 7.43
CA ASN A 152 -30.33 11.63 7.98
C ASN A 152 -31.07 12.70 8.82
N GLU A 153 -30.53 13.92 8.89
CA GLU A 153 -30.87 14.92 9.91
C GLU A 153 -32.08 15.82 9.58
N GLY A 154 -32.85 15.53 8.53
CA GLY A 154 -33.93 16.43 8.08
C GLY A 154 -35.31 15.81 7.81
N SER A 155 -35.46 14.48 7.83
CA SER A 155 -36.75 13.83 7.58
C SER A 155 -37.35 13.29 8.87
N ASP A 156 -38.65 13.48 9.10
CA ASP A 156 -39.38 12.82 10.20
C ASP A 156 -39.95 11.45 9.78
N SER A 157 -39.89 11.12 8.49
CA SER A 157 -40.42 9.86 7.96
C SER A 157 -39.45 8.70 8.20
N ARG A 158 -39.86 7.74 9.03
CA ARG A 158 -39.10 6.50 9.28
C ARG A 158 -38.71 5.76 7.98
N THR A 159 -39.59 5.76 6.99
CA THR A 159 -39.36 5.08 5.70
C THR A 159 -38.26 5.78 4.91
N GLU A 160 -38.24 7.11 4.91
CA GLU A 160 -37.23 7.91 4.24
C GLU A 160 -35.86 7.76 4.91
N LYS A 161 -35.81 7.81 6.25
CA LYS A 161 -34.58 7.51 7.01
C LYS A 161 -33.99 6.14 6.66
N ARG A 162 -34.86 5.12 6.55
CA ARG A 162 -34.43 3.75 6.17
C ARG A 162 -33.93 3.69 4.73
N HIS A 163 -34.58 4.41 3.81
CA HIS A 163 -34.15 4.47 2.41
C HIS A 163 -32.77 5.12 2.28
N ILE A 164 -32.54 6.25 2.96
CA ILE A 164 -31.26 6.96 3.01
C ILE A 164 -30.16 6.05 3.57
N GLU A 165 -30.39 5.42 4.72
CA GLU A 165 -29.38 4.53 5.32
C GLU A 165 -29.07 3.31 4.44
N ASN A 166 -30.08 2.72 3.78
CA ASN A 166 -29.85 1.62 2.83
C ASN A 166 -29.00 2.07 1.63
N LYS A 167 -29.24 3.28 1.12
CA LYS A 167 -28.46 3.86 0.01
C LYS A 167 -27.01 4.11 0.45
N ASN A 168 -26.80 4.78 1.59
CA ASN A 168 -25.47 5.02 2.15
C ASN A 168 -24.73 3.70 2.38
N ARG A 169 -25.38 2.70 3.00
CA ARG A 169 -24.80 1.36 3.20
C ARG A 169 -24.34 0.72 1.89
N SER A 170 -25.18 0.73 0.85
CA SER A 170 -24.82 0.19 -0.46
C SER A 170 -23.61 0.92 -1.07
N GLU A 171 -23.54 2.26 -0.94
CA GLU A 171 -22.37 3.02 -1.37
C GLU A 171 -21.10 2.66 -0.59
N ARG A 172 -21.20 2.49 0.74
CA ARG A 172 -20.06 2.06 1.59
C ARG A 172 -19.58 0.66 1.23
N GLU A 173 -20.49 -0.29 1.00
CA GLU A 173 -20.17 -1.64 0.55
C GLU A 173 -19.46 -1.64 -0.82
N GLY A 174 -19.92 -0.80 -1.75
CA GLY A 174 -19.27 -0.58 -3.04
C GLY A 174 -17.83 -0.07 -2.90
N ARG A 175 -17.63 0.97 -2.08
CA ARG A 175 -16.29 1.53 -1.79
C ARG A 175 -15.37 0.53 -1.12
N LYS A 176 -15.88 -0.23 -0.15
CA LYS A 176 -15.10 -1.28 0.53
C LYS A 176 -14.71 -2.40 -0.43
N LYS A 177 -15.59 -2.78 -1.37
CA LYS A 177 -15.27 -3.77 -2.41
C LYS A 177 -14.18 -3.26 -3.36
N GLU A 178 -14.26 -2.00 -3.78
CA GLU A 178 -13.25 -1.36 -4.63
C GLU A 178 -11.90 -1.26 -3.91
N ASP A 179 -11.89 -0.80 -2.66
CA ASP A 179 -10.68 -0.71 -1.84
C ASP A 179 -10.03 -2.08 -1.62
N ASN A 180 -10.82 -3.11 -1.32
CA ASN A 180 -10.32 -4.49 -1.20
C ASN A 180 -9.79 -5.03 -2.53
N ALA A 181 -10.35 -4.61 -3.68
CA ALA A 181 -9.83 -4.99 -4.99
C ALA A 181 -8.51 -4.27 -5.29
N ARG A 182 -8.42 -2.96 -5.01
CA ARG A 182 -7.20 -2.15 -5.09
C ARG A 182 -6.08 -2.75 -4.25
N HIS A 183 -6.36 -3.05 -2.98
CA HIS A 183 -5.40 -3.64 -2.06
C HIS A 183 -4.84 -4.96 -2.58
N ARG A 184 -5.71 -5.87 -3.01
CA ARG A 184 -5.30 -7.15 -3.63
C ARG A 184 -4.47 -6.92 -4.90
N GLY A 185 -4.78 -5.89 -5.67
CA GLY A 185 -3.99 -5.46 -6.83
C GLY A 185 -2.56 -5.05 -6.43
N ILE A 186 -2.41 -4.19 -5.42
CA ILE A 186 -1.11 -3.76 -4.89
C ILE A 186 -0.28 -4.96 -4.46
N VAL A 187 -0.86 -5.86 -3.65
CA VAL A 187 -0.16 -7.05 -3.15
C VAL A 187 0.27 -7.96 -4.29
N LYS A 188 -0.62 -8.20 -5.28
CA LYS A 188 -0.32 -9.01 -6.45
C LYS A 188 0.83 -8.44 -7.28
N THR A 189 0.80 -7.14 -7.55
CA THR A 189 1.84 -6.47 -8.33
C THR A 189 3.17 -6.46 -7.58
N ALA A 190 3.15 -6.15 -6.28
CA ALA A 190 4.34 -6.20 -5.43
C ALA A 190 4.98 -7.59 -5.46
N LEU A 191 4.19 -8.65 -5.24
CA LEU A 191 4.66 -10.04 -5.27
C LEU A 191 5.30 -10.43 -6.60
N ALA A 192 4.76 -9.94 -7.73
CA ALA A 192 5.30 -10.22 -9.05
C ALA A 192 6.63 -9.50 -9.34
N LEU A 193 6.81 -8.32 -8.75
CA LEU A 193 7.98 -7.46 -8.97
C LEU A 193 9.09 -7.68 -7.93
N ASP A 194 8.80 -8.31 -6.80
CA ASP A 194 9.70 -8.48 -5.68
C ASP A 194 11.03 -9.18 -6.07
N PRO A 195 12.19 -8.52 -5.86
CA PRO A 195 13.50 -9.13 -6.08
C PRO A 195 13.77 -10.39 -5.24
N HIS A 196 13.19 -10.50 -4.03
CA HIS A 196 13.34 -11.69 -3.17
C HIS A 196 12.84 -12.95 -3.87
N MET A 197 11.70 -12.87 -4.54
CA MET A 197 11.08 -14.01 -5.22
C MET A 197 12.00 -14.56 -6.32
N LYS A 198 12.70 -13.68 -7.03
CA LYS A 198 13.68 -14.07 -8.04
C LYS A 198 14.88 -14.77 -7.41
N ARG A 199 15.39 -14.22 -6.30
CA ARG A 199 16.50 -14.81 -5.54
C ARG A 199 16.14 -16.20 -5.01
N PHE A 200 15.01 -16.35 -4.32
CA PHE A 200 14.58 -17.65 -3.77
C PHE A 200 14.36 -18.70 -4.86
N LYS A 201 13.79 -18.32 -6.00
CA LYS A 201 13.63 -19.23 -7.13
C LYS A 201 14.97 -19.66 -7.74
N ALA A 202 15.96 -18.76 -7.80
CA ALA A 202 17.30 -19.08 -8.28
C ALA A 202 18.04 -20.02 -7.31
N GLU A 203 17.98 -19.74 -6.01
CA GLU A 203 18.55 -20.58 -4.95
C GLU A 203 17.92 -21.98 -4.95
N GLU A 204 16.59 -22.07 -5.06
CA GLU A 204 15.88 -23.35 -5.12
C GLU A 204 16.27 -24.16 -6.37
N ARG A 205 16.37 -23.50 -7.53
CA ARG A 205 16.84 -24.15 -8.77
C ARG A 205 18.27 -24.67 -8.62
N GLN A 206 19.18 -23.86 -8.07
CA GLN A 206 20.56 -24.27 -7.83
C GLN A 206 20.65 -25.45 -6.85
N ALA A 207 19.86 -25.42 -5.78
CA ALA A 207 19.78 -26.51 -4.81
C ALA A 207 19.26 -27.81 -5.43
N GLN A 208 18.25 -27.72 -6.32
CA GLN A 208 17.74 -28.88 -7.06
C GLN A 208 18.78 -29.43 -8.05
N GLU A 209 19.47 -28.56 -8.80
CA GLU A 209 20.55 -28.96 -9.71
C GLU A 209 21.72 -29.61 -8.96
N ALA A 210 22.10 -29.09 -7.79
CA ALA A 210 23.12 -29.68 -6.93
C ALA A 210 22.69 -31.06 -6.38
N LYS A 211 21.44 -31.21 -5.94
CA LYS A 211 20.89 -32.52 -5.53
C LYS A 211 20.90 -33.53 -6.68
N LYS A 212 20.53 -33.12 -7.89
CA LYS A 212 20.58 -33.98 -9.09
C LYS A 212 22.01 -34.41 -9.43
N LYS A 213 22.99 -33.50 -9.40
CA LYS A 213 24.41 -33.80 -9.62
C LYS A 213 24.97 -34.75 -8.55
N ARG A 214 24.57 -34.58 -7.28
CA ARG A 214 25.00 -35.45 -6.17
C ARG A 214 24.41 -36.87 -6.28
N ASN A 215 23.17 -36.99 -6.73
CA ASN A 215 22.47 -38.28 -6.82
C ASN A 215 22.79 -39.07 -8.10
N ASN A 216 23.46 -38.48 -9.10
CA ASN A 216 23.89 -39.18 -10.30
C ASN A 216 25.33 -38.79 -10.71
N PRO A 217 26.37 -39.35 -10.06
CA PRO A 217 27.77 -38.98 -10.30
C PRO A 217 28.30 -39.46 -11.66
N THR A 218 27.63 -40.42 -12.31
CA THR A 218 28.13 -41.17 -13.47
C THR A 218 27.86 -40.51 -14.83
N SER A 219 27.41 -39.26 -14.86
CA SER A 219 27.23 -38.46 -16.10
C SER A 219 28.44 -37.55 -16.40
N GLY A 220 29.56 -37.74 -15.69
CA GLY A 220 30.79 -36.96 -15.83
C GLY A 220 31.61 -37.22 -17.10
N SER A 221 31.12 -38.00 -18.07
CA SER A 221 31.67 -38.01 -19.44
C SER A 221 30.62 -37.45 -20.41
N ALA A 222 30.38 -36.14 -20.32
CA ALA A 222 29.82 -35.41 -21.46
C ALA A 222 30.92 -35.35 -22.53
N THR A 223 30.87 -36.25 -23.51
CA THR A 223 31.40 -35.93 -24.83
C THR A 223 30.79 -34.59 -25.24
N PRO A 224 31.58 -33.59 -25.65
CA PRO A 224 31.03 -32.32 -26.07
C PRO A 224 30.18 -32.60 -27.32
N THR A 225 28.86 -32.47 -27.19
CA THR A 225 27.96 -32.54 -28.33
C THR A 225 28.20 -31.30 -29.17
N LEU A 226 29.13 -31.40 -30.12
CA LEU A 226 29.32 -30.43 -31.19
C LEU A 226 27.98 -30.24 -31.90
N SER A 227 27.64 -28.98 -32.13
CA SER A 227 26.47 -28.58 -32.90
C SER A 227 26.50 -29.23 -34.29
N ALA A 228 25.33 -29.41 -34.91
CA ALA A 228 25.23 -30.04 -36.23
C ALA A 228 26.06 -29.31 -37.32
N THR A 229 26.33 -28.02 -37.12
CA THR A 229 27.23 -27.18 -37.93
C THR A 229 28.69 -27.57 -37.75
N GLU A 230 29.16 -27.75 -36.52
CA GLU A 230 30.56 -28.11 -36.23
C GLU A 230 30.89 -29.54 -36.69
N LYS A 231 29.92 -30.46 -36.64
CA LYS A 231 30.11 -31.82 -37.19
C LYS A 231 30.27 -31.82 -38.71
N LYS A 232 29.51 -30.99 -39.43
CA LYS A 232 29.63 -30.86 -40.89
C LYS A 232 30.96 -30.22 -41.30
N GLU A 233 31.42 -29.20 -40.59
CA GLU A 233 32.71 -28.57 -40.87
C GLU A 233 33.88 -29.51 -40.63
N GLN A 234 33.83 -30.35 -39.60
CA GLN A 234 34.86 -31.36 -39.36
C GLN A 234 34.87 -32.46 -40.44
N GLU A 235 33.70 -32.92 -40.88
CA GLU A 235 33.59 -33.95 -41.92
C GLU A 235 34.06 -33.43 -43.29
N GLU A 236 33.76 -32.17 -43.61
CA GLU A 236 34.25 -31.50 -44.83
C GLU A 236 35.77 -31.23 -44.79
N ALA A 237 36.30 -30.84 -43.62
CA ALA A 237 37.74 -30.67 -43.42
C ALA A 237 38.49 -32.01 -43.54
N GLU A 238 37.93 -33.09 -43.02
CA GLU A 238 38.53 -34.42 -43.10
C GLU A 238 38.50 -34.98 -44.53
N LEU A 239 37.43 -34.72 -45.30
CA LEU A 239 37.33 -35.06 -46.71
C LEU A 239 38.34 -34.28 -47.57
N LYS A 240 38.54 -32.99 -47.29
CA LYS A 240 39.59 -32.19 -47.95
C LYS A 240 41.00 -32.68 -47.63
N ALA A 241 41.30 -32.96 -46.37
CA ALA A 241 42.60 -33.49 -45.98
C ALA A 241 42.89 -34.87 -46.61
N LYS A 242 41.88 -35.74 -46.72
CA LYS A 242 41.99 -37.05 -47.40
C LYS A 242 42.13 -36.91 -48.92
N ALA A 243 41.61 -35.85 -49.52
CA ALA A 243 41.78 -35.57 -50.95
C ALA A 243 43.18 -35.03 -51.26
N GLU A 244 43.74 -34.17 -50.40
CA GLU A 244 45.12 -33.67 -50.55
C GLU A 244 46.17 -34.76 -50.33
N LEU A 245 45.92 -35.74 -49.45
CA LEU A 245 46.81 -36.90 -49.26
C LEU A 245 46.78 -37.93 -50.40
N LYS A 246 45.88 -37.77 -51.37
CA LYS A 246 45.72 -38.65 -52.54
C LYS A 246 46.10 -37.98 -53.87
N ALA A 247 46.57 -36.74 -53.86
CA ALA A 247 47.14 -36.02 -54.99
C ALA A 247 48.67 -36.03 -54.92
#